data_AF-A0A1K2I1R4-F1
#
_entry.id   AF-A0A1K2I1R4-F1
#
_cell.length_a   1.000
_cell.length_b   1.000
_cell.length_c   1.000
_cell.angle_alpha   90.00
_cell.angle_beta   90.00
_cell.angle_gamma   90.00
#
_symmetry.space_group_name_H-M   'P 1'
#
loop_
_entity.id
_entity.type
_entity.pdbx_description
1 polymer ?
#
loop_
_entity_poly.entity_id
_entity_poly.type
_entity_poly.pdbx_seq_one_letter_code
_entity_poly.pdbx_strand_id
1 'polypeptide(L)'
;MLFRPLLAGLAGLALLSTAVMAQDAAHHGAAHTQADAPTISGEVKLGDIAISGAFSRATLPNAPVGGGFLTIANTGTLDDRLVSASADVGRETQIHEMAVVNDVMRMRQLDGGIPVAAGETVTLSPGGLHLMFMGLNGPLVEGESFPVTLTFEKAGSITIDMSIAGSAAREGAMDHGAHGGAHGAGHGSASPLDQRGLSDVDAIAAMQKALFETPGNPLEMGPIVVSGDYAISGWTQNGAGGRALLRKTARGWGIHLCAGDGLKDVDNLISIGVPEDAARALVAALAVEEGKLSPATVALYDAFDGTVMVDEDLI
;
A
#
# COMPACT_ATOMS: atom_id res chain seq x y z
N MET A 1 72.93 -2.62 33.05
CA MET A 1 71.87 -1.85 33.75
C MET A 1 72.29 -0.39 33.80
N LEU A 2 71.32 0.53 33.95
CA LEU A 2 71.44 1.99 34.19
C LEU A 2 71.60 2.94 32.98
N PHE A 3 70.56 3.78 32.85
CA PHE A 3 70.53 5.24 32.59
C PHE A 3 70.89 5.89 31.23
N ARG A 4 70.05 6.90 30.90
CA ARG A 4 70.18 7.94 29.85
C ARG A 4 71.26 8.98 30.24
N PRO A 5 71.85 9.73 29.30
CA PRO A 5 71.34 11.10 28.97
C PRO A 5 71.38 11.36 27.43
N LEU A 6 71.35 12.56 26.82
CA LEU A 6 71.24 13.97 27.27
C LEU A 6 70.27 14.76 26.35
N LEU A 7 70.71 15.87 25.71
CA LEU A 7 69.95 16.88 24.94
C LEU A 7 70.86 17.63 23.92
N ALA A 8 70.24 18.46 23.06
CA ALA A 8 70.80 19.54 22.21
C ALA A 8 71.51 19.14 20.88
N GLY A 9 71.41 19.93 19.79
CA GLY A 9 70.55 21.11 19.57
C GLY A 9 70.71 21.81 18.19
N LEU A 10 69.77 22.72 17.92
CA LEU A 10 69.89 24.01 17.20
C LEU A 10 70.22 24.15 15.69
N ALA A 11 69.38 25.00 15.07
CA ALA A 11 69.63 25.98 13.98
C ALA A 11 69.76 25.50 12.52
N GLY A 12 69.02 26.16 11.61
CA GLY A 12 69.08 25.93 10.16
C GLY A 12 67.94 26.59 9.37
N LEU A 13 67.76 27.92 9.51
CA LEU A 13 66.69 28.68 8.84
C LEU A 13 67.10 29.05 7.40
N ALA A 14 66.36 28.60 6.36
CA ALA A 14 66.47 29.13 5.00
C ALA A 14 65.19 28.94 4.15
N LEU A 15 64.41 30.02 4.08
CA LEU A 15 63.70 30.60 2.91
C LEU A 15 62.81 29.75 1.97
N LEU A 16 61.62 30.32 1.72
CA LEU A 16 60.59 29.87 0.80
C LEU A 16 61.04 29.85 -0.67
N SER A 17 60.51 28.87 -1.41
CA SER A 17 59.97 29.09 -2.76
C SER A 17 58.72 28.24 -2.95
N THR A 18 57.66 28.85 -3.48
CA THR A 18 56.33 28.25 -3.62
C THR A 18 56.26 27.18 -4.70
N ALA A 19 55.53 26.10 -4.42
CA ALA A 19 55.34 24.99 -5.34
C ALA A 19 54.33 25.29 -6.46
N VAL A 20 54.70 24.94 -7.70
CA VAL A 20 53.77 24.45 -8.73
C VAL A 20 54.46 23.24 -9.38
N MET A 21 54.06 22.04 -8.98
CA MET A 21 54.33 20.82 -9.74
C MET A 21 53.05 20.48 -10.49
N ALA A 22 53.02 20.75 -11.79
CA ALA A 22 52.02 20.14 -12.67
C ALA A 22 52.46 18.69 -12.89
N GLN A 23 51.61 17.73 -12.50
CA GLN A 23 51.86 16.32 -12.76
C GLN A 23 50.63 15.69 -13.40
N ASP A 24 50.75 15.45 -14.69
CA ASP A 24 49.78 14.77 -15.53
C ASP A 24 49.70 13.29 -15.11
N ALA A 25 48.51 12.80 -14.79
CA ALA A 25 48.31 11.45 -14.28
C ALA A 25 46.92 10.91 -14.62
N ALA A 26 46.87 10.11 -15.69
CA ALA A 26 45.91 9.04 -15.93
C ALA A 26 44.40 9.38 -15.90
N HIS A 27 43.87 9.78 -17.06
CA HIS A 27 42.48 9.46 -17.40
C HIS A 27 42.31 7.94 -17.60
N HIS A 28 42.22 7.19 -16.49
CA HIS A 28 41.62 5.88 -16.53
C HIS A 28 40.12 6.04 -16.77
N GLY A 29 39.65 5.56 -17.92
CA GLY A 29 38.24 5.45 -18.22
C GLY A 29 37.58 4.44 -17.29
N ALA A 30 37.07 4.92 -16.16
CA ALA A 30 36.01 4.23 -15.44
C ALA A 30 34.74 4.35 -16.30
N ALA A 31 34.53 3.36 -17.17
CA ALA A 31 33.21 3.13 -17.72
C ALA A 31 32.27 2.91 -16.53
N HIS A 32 31.43 3.90 -16.25
CA HIS A 32 30.27 3.69 -15.41
C HIS A 32 29.36 2.75 -16.18
N THR A 33 29.57 1.45 -15.96
CA THR A 33 28.59 0.42 -16.27
C THR A 33 27.39 0.73 -15.40
N GLN A 34 26.48 1.52 -15.97
CA GLN A 34 25.16 1.75 -15.44
C GLN A 34 24.51 0.37 -15.39
N ALA A 35 24.49 -0.21 -14.20
CA ALA A 35 23.77 -1.44 -13.96
C ALA A 35 22.29 -1.07 -14.06
N ASP A 36 21.71 -1.30 -15.24
CA ASP A 36 20.27 -1.26 -15.42
C ASP A 36 19.66 -2.19 -14.37
N ALA A 37 18.95 -1.60 -13.41
CA ALA A 37 18.06 -2.35 -12.56
C ALA A 37 17.02 -3.03 -13.48
N PRO A 38 16.63 -4.29 -13.23
CA PRO A 38 15.72 -5.01 -14.11
C PRO A 38 14.32 -4.38 -14.06
N THR A 39 14.05 -3.48 -15.00
CA THR A 39 12.72 -2.91 -15.25
C THR A 39 11.82 -3.98 -15.87
N ILE A 40 11.16 -4.80 -15.04
CA ILE A 40 10.07 -5.66 -15.50
C ILE A 40 8.78 -4.82 -15.58
N SER A 41 8.74 -3.94 -16.58
CA SER A 41 7.52 -3.30 -17.09
C SER A 41 7.23 -3.77 -18.52
N GLY A 42 7.44 -5.06 -18.76
CA GLY A 42 7.18 -5.71 -20.04
C GLY A 42 5.75 -6.28 -20.10
N GLU A 43 5.04 -5.97 -21.17
CA GLU A 43 3.83 -6.71 -21.55
C GLU A 43 4.21 -8.17 -21.87
N VAL A 44 3.57 -9.13 -21.22
CA VAL A 44 3.79 -10.57 -21.40
C VAL A 44 2.62 -11.15 -22.20
N LYS A 45 2.88 -12.02 -23.19
CA LYS A 45 1.84 -12.56 -24.08
C LYS A 45 1.69 -14.07 -24.02
N LEU A 46 0.44 -14.52 -24.07
CA LEU A 46 0.01 -15.89 -24.28
C LEU A 46 -0.93 -15.94 -25.50
N GLY A 47 -0.34 -16.09 -26.69
CA GLY A 47 -1.09 -15.94 -27.94
C GLY A 47 -1.66 -14.53 -28.08
N ASP A 48 -2.98 -14.42 -28.21
CA ASP A 48 -3.70 -13.15 -28.33
C ASP A 48 -3.97 -12.46 -26.97
N ILE A 49 -3.73 -13.14 -25.84
CA ILE A 49 -3.83 -12.55 -24.50
C ILE A 49 -2.54 -11.80 -24.17
N ALA A 50 -2.66 -10.52 -23.82
CA ALA A 50 -1.58 -9.68 -23.31
C ALA A 50 -1.84 -9.34 -21.83
N ILE A 51 -0.78 -9.41 -21.02
CA ILE A 51 -0.80 -9.13 -19.59
C ILE A 51 0.21 -8.02 -19.29
N SER A 52 -0.21 -7.00 -18.55
CA SER A 52 0.62 -5.84 -18.22
C SER A 52 0.34 -5.37 -16.79
N GLY A 53 1.19 -4.47 -16.27
CA GLY A 53 0.95 -3.80 -14.99
C GLY A 53 0.88 -4.72 -13.77
N ALA A 54 1.52 -5.90 -13.80
CA ALA A 54 1.41 -6.88 -12.72
C ALA A 54 2.15 -6.43 -11.44
N PHE A 55 1.40 -6.21 -10.36
CA PHE A 55 1.96 -5.88 -9.05
C PHE A 55 1.17 -6.50 -7.89
N SER A 56 1.85 -6.69 -6.77
CA SER A 56 1.25 -6.98 -5.47
C SER A 56 1.55 -5.82 -4.51
N ARG A 57 0.79 -5.73 -3.42
CA ARG A 57 1.04 -4.76 -2.35
C ARG A 57 1.80 -5.43 -1.20
N ALA A 58 2.81 -4.74 -0.68
CA ALA A 58 3.53 -5.17 0.51
C ALA A 58 2.58 -5.41 1.69
N THR A 59 2.85 -6.44 2.49
CA THR A 59 1.98 -6.86 3.61
C THR A 59 2.70 -6.83 4.95
N LEU A 60 1.92 -6.74 6.02
CA LEU A 60 2.44 -6.71 7.39
C LEU A 60 3.11 -8.05 7.75
N PRO A 61 4.05 -8.05 8.72
CA PRO A 61 4.46 -9.27 9.40
C PRO A 61 3.23 -10.05 9.89
N ASN A 62 3.16 -11.34 9.54
CA ASN A 62 2.03 -12.24 9.86
C ASN A 62 0.67 -11.87 9.22
N ALA A 63 0.62 -11.02 8.19
CA ALA A 63 -0.61 -10.78 7.45
C ALA A 63 -1.19 -12.10 6.91
N PRO A 64 -2.48 -12.41 7.17
CA PRO A 64 -3.07 -13.69 6.75
C PRO A 64 -3.26 -13.77 5.23
N VAL A 65 -3.32 -12.62 4.54
CA VAL A 65 -3.68 -12.51 3.12
C VAL A 65 -2.87 -11.41 2.42
N GLY A 66 -2.72 -11.53 1.10
CA GLY A 66 -2.12 -10.51 0.21
C GLY A 66 -2.95 -10.29 -1.05
N GLY A 67 -2.80 -9.14 -1.70
CA GLY A 67 -3.53 -8.77 -2.91
C GLY A 67 -2.63 -8.66 -4.14
N GLY A 68 -3.08 -9.18 -5.29
CA GLY A 68 -2.40 -9.10 -6.59
C GLY A 68 -3.27 -8.46 -7.66
N PHE A 69 -2.64 -7.65 -8.50
CA PHE A 69 -3.27 -6.73 -9.45
C PHE A 69 -2.53 -6.80 -10.80
N LEU A 70 -3.26 -6.66 -11.90
CA LEU A 70 -2.72 -6.70 -13.27
C LEU A 70 -3.79 -6.33 -14.29
N THR A 71 -3.39 -5.91 -15.49
CA THR A 71 -4.30 -5.70 -16.62
C THR A 71 -4.18 -6.86 -17.62
N ILE A 72 -5.33 -7.35 -18.12
CA ILE A 72 -5.44 -8.42 -19.13
C ILE A 72 -6.17 -7.86 -20.35
N ALA A 73 -5.53 -7.85 -21.51
CA ALA A 73 -6.16 -7.49 -22.78
C ALA A 73 -6.28 -8.73 -23.69
N ASN A 74 -7.48 -9.02 -24.19
CA ASN A 74 -7.68 -10.03 -25.23
C ASN A 74 -7.68 -9.35 -26.59
N THR A 75 -6.56 -9.42 -27.30
CA THR A 75 -6.39 -8.81 -28.63
C THR A 75 -6.90 -9.68 -29.79
N GLY A 76 -7.50 -10.84 -29.47
CA GLY A 76 -7.96 -11.84 -30.42
C GLY A 76 -9.42 -11.66 -30.84
N THR A 77 -9.91 -12.61 -31.64
CA THR A 77 -11.29 -12.62 -32.18
C THR A 77 -12.21 -13.62 -31.49
N LEU A 78 -11.75 -14.25 -30.40
CA LEU A 78 -12.49 -15.24 -29.62
C LEU A 78 -12.45 -14.87 -28.13
N ASP A 79 -13.58 -14.97 -27.45
CA ASP A 79 -13.66 -14.76 -26.00
C ASP A 79 -12.79 -15.77 -25.26
N ASP A 80 -12.16 -15.36 -24.16
CA ASP A 80 -11.49 -16.24 -23.21
C ASP A 80 -11.95 -15.92 -21.78
N ARG A 81 -11.37 -16.61 -20.79
CA ARG A 81 -11.67 -16.46 -19.37
C ARG A 81 -10.45 -16.82 -18.54
N LEU A 82 -10.03 -15.95 -17.63
CA LEU A 82 -9.10 -16.32 -16.56
C LEU A 82 -9.85 -17.22 -15.58
N VAL A 83 -9.57 -18.51 -15.55
CA VAL A 83 -10.28 -19.50 -14.71
C VAL A 83 -9.60 -19.75 -13.37
N SER A 84 -8.28 -19.56 -13.27
CA SER A 84 -7.56 -19.67 -12.00
C SER A 84 -6.22 -18.94 -12.01
N ALA A 85 -5.67 -18.72 -10.81
CA ALA A 85 -4.30 -18.27 -10.60
C ALA A 85 -3.64 -19.11 -9.50
N SER A 86 -2.32 -19.18 -9.46
CA SER A 86 -1.55 -19.86 -8.41
C SER A 86 -0.19 -19.19 -8.17
N ALA A 87 0.23 -19.11 -6.91
CA ALA A 87 1.53 -18.58 -6.49
C ALA A 87 1.99 -19.21 -5.16
N ASP A 88 3.28 -19.49 -5.03
CA ASP A 88 3.87 -20.17 -3.86
C ASP A 88 4.08 -19.24 -2.63
N VAL A 89 3.65 -17.98 -2.71
CA VAL A 89 3.72 -17.02 -1.58
C VAL A 89 2.68 -17.27 -0.50
N GLY A 90 1.66 -18.09 -0.77
CA GLY A 90 0.64 -18.50 0.20
C GLY A 90 0.21 -19.95 0.01
N ARG A 91 -0.80 -20.37 0.78
CA ARG A 91 -1.38 -21.73 0.69
C ARG A 91 -2.35 -21.90 -0.47
N GLU A 92 -3.01 -20.82 -0.85
CA GLU A 92 -4.03 -20.82 -1.91
C GLU A 92 -4.03 -19.45 -2.60
N THR A 93 -4.39 -19.43 -3.89
CA THR A 93 -4.59 -18.20 -4.65
C THR A 93 -6.00 -18.24 -5.23
N GLN A 94 -6.78 -17.21 -4.94
CA GLN A 94 -8.18 -17.10 -5.35
C GLN A 94 -8.37 -15.86 -6.24
N ILE A 95 -9.39 -15.88 -7.08
CA ILE A 95 -9.83 -14.71 -7.85
C ILE A 95 -11.02 -14.10 -7.11
N HIS A 96 -10.97 -12.80 -6.81
CA HIS A 96 -11.98 -12.10 -6.01
C HIS A 96 -12.49 -10.84 -6.72
N GLU A 97 -13.68 -10.41 -6.30
CA GLU A 97 -14.25 -9.09 -6.59
C GLU A 97 -14.67 -8.39 -5.29
N MET A 98 -14.80 -7.06 -5.35
CA MET A 98 -15.58 -6.30 -4.38
C MET A 98 -17.03 -6.22 -4.85
N ALA A 99 -17.94 -6.91 -4.15
CA ALA A 99 -19.37 -6.91 -4.45
C ALA A 99 -20.18 -6.26 -3.32
N VAL A 100 -21.16 -5.43 -3.65
CA VAL A 100 -22.13 -4.94 -2.67
C VAL A 100 -23.20 -6.02 -2.47
N VAL A 101 -23.25 -6.60 -1.28
CA VAL A 101 -24.23 -7.64 -0.90
C VAL A 101 -24.99 -7.15 0.32
N ASN A 102 -26.30 -6.90 0.16
CA ASN A 102 -27.17 -6.30 1.18
C ASN A 102 -26.61 -4.96 1.72
N ASP A 103 -26.25 -4.06 0.79
CA ASP A 103 -25.72 -2.72 1.08
C ASP A 103 -24.43 -2.69 1.93
N VAL A 104 -23.70 -3.80 1.93
CA VAL A 104 -22.35 -3.95 2.51
C VAL A 104 -21.38 -4.37 1.42
N MET A 105 -20.28 -3.64 1.25
CA MET A 105 -19.19 -4.03 0.35
C MET A 105 -18.46 -5.24 0.95
N ARG A 106 -18.32 -6.32 0.16
CA ARG A 106 -17.68 -7.58 0.58
C ARG A 106 -16.72 -8.07 -0.50
N MET A 107 -15.58 -8.61 -0.07
CA MET A 107 -14.75 -9.47 -0.91
C MET A 107 -15.49 -10.78 -1.17
N ARG A 108 -15.54 -11.20 -2.44
CA ARG A 108 -16.20 -12.45 -2.86
C ARG A 108 -15.33 -13.18 -3.88
N GLN A 109 -15.04 -14.45 -3.58
CA GLN A 109 -14.40 -15.36 -4.52
C GLN A 109 -15.28 -15.60 -5.76
N LEU A 110 -14.66 -15.56 -6.93
CA LEU A 110 -15.26 -15.84 -8.23
C LEU A 110 -14.82 -17.22 -8.74
N ASP A 111 -15.48 -18.27 -8.28
CA ASP A 111 -15.22 -19.66 -8.72
C ASP A 111 -15.40 -19.86 -10.24
N GLY A 112 -16.21 -19.01 -10.87
CA GLY A 112 -16.40 -19.00 -12.32
C GLY A 112 -15.30 -18.25 -13.09
N GLY A 113 -14.30 -17.67 -12.42
CA GLY A 113 -13.25 -16.88 -13.04
C GLY A 113 -13.75 -15.56 -13.68
N ILE A 114 -12.83 -14.85 -14.34
CA ILE A 114 -13.07 -13.55 -14.98
C ILE A 114 -13.20 -13.74 -16.50
N PRO A 115 -14.34 -13.39 -17.13
CA PRO A 115 -14.46 -13.40 -18.59
C PRO A 115 -13.61 -12.28 -19.22
N VAL A 116 -12.91 -12.58 -20.31
CA VAL A 116 -12.13 -11.62 -21.10
C VAL A 116 -12.54 -11.78 -22.57
N ALA A 117 -13.62 -11.08 -22.95
CA ALA A 117 -14.21 -11.19 -24.28
C ALA A 117 -13.28 -10.70 -25.40
N ALA A 118 -13.55 -11.09 -26.64
CA ALA A 118 -12.73 -10.71 -27.80
C ALA A 118 -12.65 -9.18 -27.95
N GLY A 119 -11.43 -8.63 -27.97
CA GLY A 119 -11.17 -7.19 -28.06
C GLY A 119 -11.31 -6.41 -26.74
N GLU A 120 -11.72 -7.05 -25.64
CA GLU A 120 -11.90 -6.39 -24.35
C GLU A 120 -10.62 -6.38 -23.50
N THR A 121 -10.57 -5.44 -22.56
CA THR A 121 -9.53 -5.34 -21.53
C THR A 121 -10.16 -5.37 -20.15
N VAL A 122 -9.64 -6.22 -19.27
CA VAL A 122 -10.07 -6.35 -17.87
C VAL A 122 -8.90 -6.02 -16.95
N THR A 123 -9.08 -5.01 -16.11
CA THR A 123 -8.11 -4.60 -15.09
C THR A 123 -8.50 -5.17 -13.75
N LEU A 124 -7.56 -5.88 -13.12
CA LEU A 124 -7.61 -6.27 -11.71
C LEU A 124 -6.93 -5.16 -10.90
N SER A 125 -7.70 -4.38 -10.15
CA SER A 125 -7.25 -3.20 -9.41
C SER A 125 -7.73 -3.20 -7.95
N PRO A 126 -7.04 -2.45 -7.06
CA PRO A 126 -7.50 -2.23 -5.69
C PRO A 126 -8.95 -1.72 -5.65
N GLY A 127 -9.78 -2.33 -4.80
CA GLY A 127 -11.21 -2.00 -4.70
C GLY A 127 -12.10 -2.61 -5.80
N GLY A 128 -11.53 -3.36 -6.76
CA GLY A 128 -12.27 -4.04 -7.83
C GLY A 128 -11.99 -5.54 -7.88
N LEU A 129 -11.79 -6.07 -9.10
CA LEU A 129 -11.31 -7.43 -9.31
C LEU A 129 -9.86 -7.57 -8.84
N HIS A 130 -9.49 -8.67 -8.21
CA HIS A 130 -8.12 -8.88 -7.73
C HIS A 130 -7.80 -10.37 -7.54
N LEU A 131 -6.50 -10.69 -7.48
CA LEU A 131 -6.03 -11.95 -6.94
C LEU A 131 -5.89 -11.83 -5.42
N MET A 132 -6.29 -12.85 -4.69
CA MET A 132 -6.16 -12.93 -3.24
C MET A 132 -5.30 -14.13 -2.86
N PHE A 133 -4.13 -13.85 -2.28
CA PHE A 133 -3.17 -14.85 -1.81
C PHE A 133 -3.51 -15.18 -0.36
N MET A 134 -4.04 -16.37 -0.10
CA MET A 134 -4.56 -16.79 1.20
C MET A 134 -3.51 -17.59 1.99
N GLY A 135 -3.39 -17.29 3.28
CA GLY A 135 -2.46 -17.98 4.19
C GLY A 135 -1.02 -17.78 3.76
N LEU A 136 -0.55 -16.53 3.73
CA LEU A 136 0.80 -16.18 3.31
C LEU A 136 1.89 -16.95 4.09
N ASN A 137 2.95 -17.33 3.39
CA ASN A 137 4.11 -18.03 3.96
C ASN A 137 5.09 -17.07 4.69
N GLY A 138 4.94 -15.76 4.45
CA GLY A 138 5.69 -14.66 5.05
C GLY A 138 5.13 -13.31 4.58
N PRO A 139 5.64 -12.16 5.07
CA PRO A 139 5.24 -10.85 4.54
C PRO A 139 5.67 -10.71 3.08
N LEU A 140 4.87 -10.00 2.28
CA LEU A 140 5.26 -9.54 0.96
C LEU A 140 6.07 -8.25 1.15
N VAL A 141 7.36 -8.28 0.78
CA VAL A 141 8.31 -7.17 1.03
C VAL A 141 8.43 -6.27 -0.20
N GLU A 142 8.29 -4.95 0.00
CA GLU A 142 8.42 -3.97 -1.08
C GLU A 142 9.79 -4.04 -1.79
N GLY A 143 9.77 -4.02 -3.12
CA GLY A 143 10.95 -4.13 -3.98
C GLY A 143 11.34 -5.57 -4.35
N GLU A 144 10.75 -6.58 -3.72
CA GLU A 144 10.87 -7.98 -4.14
C GLU A 144 9.84 -8.33 -5.22
N SER A 145 9.90 -9.56 -5.77
CA SER A 145 8.92 -10.08 -6.72
C SER A 145 8.73 -11.59 -6.53
N PHE A 146 7.61 -12.12 -7.02
CA PHE A 146 7.31 -13.55 -6.99
C PHE A 146 6.55 -14.01 -8.24
N PRO A 147 6.72 -15.27 -8.68
CA PRO A 147 6.00 -15.79 -9.83
C PRO A 147 4.53 -16.07 -9.51
N VAL A 148 3.66 -15.68 -10.42
CA VAL A 148 2.21 -15.99 -10.42
C VAL A 148 1.88 -16.69 -11.73
N THR A 149 1.26 -17.87 -11.67
CA THR A 149 0.77 -18.57 -12.85
C THR A 149 -0.72 -18.32 -13.04
N LEU A 150 -1.08 -17.68 -14.14
CA LEU A 150 -2.44 -17.45 -14.59
C LEU A 150 -2.87 -18.56 -15.54
N THR A 151 -4.10 -19.06 -15.42
CA THR A 151 -4.65 -20.08 -16.33
C THR A 151 -5.94 -19.58 -16.97
N PHE A 152 -5.93 -19.57 -18.30
CA PHE A 152 -7.05 -19.20 -19.16
C PHE A 152 -7.76 -20.44 -19.70
N GLU A 153 -9.07 -20.33 -19.93
CA GLU A 153 -9.93 -21.42 -20.42
C GLU A 153 -9.48 -21.93 -21.81
N LYS A 154 -9.01 -21.05 -22.69
CA LYS A 154 -8.64 -21.39 -24.07
C LYS A 154 -7.16 -21.14 -24.40
N ALA A 155 -6.59 -20.02 -23.99
CA ALA A 155 -5.18 -19.70 -24.24
C ALA A 155 -4.19 -20.59 -23.46
N GLY A 156 -4.63 -21.22 -22.37
CA GLY A 156 -3.81 -22.06 -21.49
C GLY A 156 -3.19 -21.28 -20.33
N SER A 157 -2.04 -21.74 -19.83
CA SER A 157 -1.39 -21.16 -18.66
C SER A 157 -0.15 -20.33 -19.02
N ILE A 158 0.09 -19.24 -18.28
CA ILE A 158 1.30 -18.44 -18.35
C ILE A 158 1.75 -17.98 -16.96
N THR A 159 3.06 -18.05 -16.70
CA THR A 159 3.67 -17.52 -15.49
C THR A 159 4.21 -16.11 -15.76
N ILE A 160 3.88 -15.18 -14.87
CA ILE A 160 4.37 -13.80 -14.86
C ILE A 160 5.10 -13.52 -13.55
N ASP A 161 6.09 -12.63 -13.56
CA ASP A 161 6.65 -12.09 -12.31
C ASP A 161 5.76 -10.95 -11.82
N MET A 162 5.34 -11.03 -10.55
CA MET A 162 4.55 -10.00 -9.89
C MET A 162 5.44 -9.23 -8.92
N SER A 163 5.69 -7.95 -9.23
CA SER A 163 6.51 -7.06 -8.40
C SER A 163 5.73 -6.60 -7.16
N ILE A 164 6.36 -6.62 -5.99
CA ILE A 164 5.76 -6.12 -4.75
C ILE A 164 6.08 -4.63 -4.64
N ALA A 165 5.06 -3.81 -4.83
CA ALA A 165 5.12 -2.37 -4.60
C ALA A 165 4.66 -2.04 -3.17
N GLY A 166 4.92 -0.81 -2.71
CA GLY A 166 4.49 -0.34 -1.39
C GLY A 166 2.99 -0.54 -1.13
N SER A 167 2.61 -0.58 0.14
CA SER A 167 1.24 -0.94 0.58
C SER A 167 0.11 -0.09 -0.03
N ALA A 168 0.40 1.12 -0.49
CA ALA A 168 -0.53 2.04 -1.14
C ALA A 168 -0.45 2.06 -2.69
N ALA A 169 0.33 1.18 -3.33
CA ALA A 169 0.61 1.24 -4.76
C ALA A 169 -0.61 1.03 -5.68
N ARG A 170 -0.51 1.57 -6.90
CA ARG A 170 -1.48 1.48 -8.01
C ARG A 170 -0.75 1.34 -9.35
N GLU A 171 -1.48 0.93 -10.39
CA GLU A 171 -0.96 0.82 -11.76
C GLU A 171 -0.37 2.18 -12.23
N GLY A 172 0.85 2.16 -12.77
CA GLY A 172 1.49 3.34 -13.35
C GLY A 172 2.13 4.35 -12.38
N ALA A 173 2.43 3.99 -11.12
CA ALA A 173 3.04 4.89 -10.14
C ALA A 173 4.54 5.20 -10.37
N MET A 174 4.90 5.78 -11.53
CA MET A 174 6.20 6.40 -11.82
C MET A 174 6.00 7.70 -12.63
N ASP A 175 6.42 8.82 -12.04
CA ASP A 175 6.46 10.19 -12.57
C ASP A 175 5.13 10.93 -12.90
N HIS A 176 5.00 12.14 -12.34
CA HIS A 176 3.97 13.12 -12.69
C HIS A 176 4.55 14.55 -12.71
N GLY A 177 5.04 14.95 -13.89
CA GLY A 177 5.24 16.36 -14.22
C GLY A 177 3.92 17.14 -14.23
N ALA A 178 3.95 18.38 -13.72
CA ALA A 178 2.76 19.20 -13.52
C ALA A 178 2.22 19.85 -14.81
N HIS A 179 0.89 19.88 -14.97
CA HIS A 179 0.18 20.92 -15.71
C HIS A 179 -1.22 21.15 -15.11
N GLY A 180 -1.65 22.43 -15.07
CA GLY A 180 -2.96 22.83 -14.54
C GLY A 180 -3.89 23.38 -15.63
N GLY A 181 -5.18 23.49 -15.29
CA GLY A 181 -6.21 24.10 -16.12
C GLY A 181 -7.54 24.16 -15.36
N ALA A 182 -8.20 25.31 -15.36
CA ALA A 182 -9.38 25.57 -14.53
C ALA A 182 -10.68 25.74 -15.33
N HIS A 183 -11.79 25.78 -14.58
CA HIS A 183 -13.08 26.47 -14.82
C HIS A 183 -14.34 25.61 -15.07
N GLY A 184 -15.42 25.92 -14.33
CA GLY A 184 -16.79 25.49 -14.61
C GLY A 184 -17.67 25.37 -13.35
N ALA A 185 -18.40 26.42 -12.98
CA ALA A 185 -19.22 26.47 -11.75
C ALA A 185 -20.69 26.07 -11.98
N GLY A 186 -21.37 25.55 -10.94
CA GLY A 186 -22.83 25.40 -10.97
C GLY A 186 -23.49 24.73 -9.75
N HIS A 187 -24.16 25.54 -8.92
CA HIS A 187 -25.14 25.18 -7.87
C HIS A 187 -24.65 24.49 -6.58
N GLY A 188 -25.25 24.89 -5.45
CA GLY A 188 -24.74 24.60 -4.12
C GLY A 188 -25.50 23.52 -3.36
N SER A 189 -24.75 22.54 -2.88
CA SER A 189 -24.77 22.10 -1.49
C SER A 189 -23.38 22.38 -0.89
N ALA A 190 -23.22 22.36 0.44
CA ALA A 190 -21.87 22.28 1.00
C ALA A 190 -21.30 20.91 0.62
N SER A 191 -20.13 20.87 -0.02
CA SER A 191 -19.46 19.59 -0.34
C SER A 191 -19.22 18.79 0.95
N PRO A 192 -19.38 17.45 0.95
CA PRO A 192 -19.14 16.59 2.12
C PRO A 192 -17.70 16.62 2.71
N LEU A 193 -16.85 17.50 2.20
CA LEU A 193 -15.40 17.54 2.36
C LEU A 193 -14.90 18.85 2.96
N ASP A 194 -15.78 19.79 3.28
CA ASP A 194 -15.36 21.01 3.98
C ASP A 194 -15.10 20.72 5.48
N GLN A 195 -14.03 19.97 5.75
CA GLN A 195 -13.54 19.64 7.10
C GLN A 195 -12.99 20.87 7.84
N ARG A 196 -12.98 22.07 7.23
CA ARG A 196 -12.33 23.27 7.78
C ARG A 196 -13.07 23.76 9.03
N GLY A 197 -12.40 23.64 10.17
CA GLY A 197 -12.92 24.11 11.48
C GLY A 197 -13.63 23.04 12.31
N LEU A 198 -13.71 21.80 11.83
CA LEU A 198 -14.07 20.65 12.67
C LEU A 198 -12.91 20.27 13.60
N SER A 199 -13.21 19.58 14.71
CA SER A 199 -12.17 18.86 15.44
C SER A 199 -11.70 17.65 14.62
N ASP A 200 -10.50 17.13 14.89
CA ASP A 200 -10.00 15.96 14.15
C ASP A 200 -10.91 14.73 14.32
N VAL A 201 -11.47 14.54 15.51
CA VAL A 201 -12.46 13.47 15.79
C VAL A 201 -13.73 13.66 14.95
N ASP A 202 -14.26 14.88 14.89
CA ASP A 202 -15.48 15.17 14.10
C ASP A 202 -15.23 15.07 12.59
N ALA A 203 -14.06 15.53 12.13
CA ALA A 203 -13.65 15.44 10.73
C ALA A 203 -13.52 13.99 10.26
N ILE A 204 -12.87 13.14 11.07
CA ILE A 204 -12.74 11.69 10.84
C ILE A 204 -14.13 11.04 10.81
N ALA A 205 -14.95 11.27 11.83
CA ALA A 205 -16.29 10.66 11.92
C ALA A 205 -17.19 11.09 10.75
N ALA A 206 -17.17 12.38 10.37
CA ALA A 206 -17.95 12.90 9.25
C ALA A 206 -17.47 12.33 7.90
N MET A 207 -16.16 12.22 7.69
CA MET A 207 -15.57 11.64 6.48
C MET A 207 -15.94 10.16 6.34
N GLN A 208 -15.76 9.35 7.39
CA GLN A 208 -16.11 7.93 7.33
C GLN A 208 -17.62 7.71 7.15
N LYS A 209 -18.47 8.50 7.80
CA LYS A 209 -19.92 8.46 7.57
C LYS A 209 -20.28 8.86 6.13
N ALA A 210 -19.69 9.93 5.60
CA ALA A 210 -19.96 10.36 4.23
C ALA A 210 -19.56 9.30 3.17
N LEU A 211 -18.60 8.42 3.48
CA LEU A 211 -18.16 7.33 2.61
C LEU A 211 -18.97 6.04 2.74
N PHE A 212 -19.33 5.62 3.96
CA PHE A 212 -19.86 4.26 4.22
C PHE A 212 -21.25 4.22 4.87
N GLU A 213 -21.83 5.35 5.26
CA GLU A 213 -23.20 5.41 5.79
C GLU A 213 -24.24 5.52 4.67
N THR A 214 -25.33 4.74 4.78
CA THR A 214 -26.52 4.95 3.96
C THR A 214 -27.77 5.00 4.84
N PRO A 215 -28.91 5.52 4.37
CA PRO A 215 -30.14 5.61 5.19
C PRO A 215 -30.68 4.26 5.70
N GLY A 216 -30.33 3.15 5.04
CA GLY A 216 -30.67 1.79 5.48
C GLY A 216 -29.54 1.10 6.28
N ASN A 217 -28.36 1.71 6.35
CA ASN A 217 -27.16 1.12 6.91
C ASN A 217 -26.33 2.19 7.68
N PRO A 218 -26.76 2.56 8.91
CA PRO A 218 -26.08 3.58 9.71
C PRO A 218 -24.67 3.13 10.10
N LEU A 219 -23.69 4.03 10.05
CA LEU A 219 -22.32 3.75 10.48
C LEU A 219 -22.13 4.25 11.92
N GLU A 220 -21.92 3.33 12.86
CA GLU A 220 -21.57 3.68 14.23
C GLU A 220 -20.06 3.86 14.33
N MET A 221 -19.63 5.04 14.76
CA MET A 221 -18.22 5.41 14.90
C MET A 221 -17.81 5.40 16.37
N GLY A 222 -16.63 4.86 16.66
CA GLY A 222 -15.99 4.92 17.97
C GLY A 222 -15.18 3.66 18.30
N PRO A 223 -14.18 3.75 19.19
CA PRO A 223 -13.59 5.00 19.68
C PRO A 223 -12.75 5.65 18.57
N ILE A 224 -12.49 6.96 18.65
CA ILE A 224 -11.57 7.66 17.73
C ILE A 224 -10.46 8.28 18.57
N VAL A 225 -9.22 7.86 18.34
CA VAL A 225 -8.03 8.38 19.03
C VAL A 225 -7.07 9.00 18.03
N VAL A 226 -6.46 10.13 18.38
CA VAL A 226 -5.64 10.95 17.47
C VAL A 226 -4.30 11.24 18.13
N SER A 227 -3.21 11.15 17.36
CA SER A 227 -1.86 11.55 17.75
C SER A 227 -1.11 12.15 16.56
N GLY A 228 -0.89 13.47 16.59
CA GLY A 228 -0.31 14.20 15.46
C GLY A 228 -1.14 14.02 14.19
N ASP A 229 -0.47 13.64 13.10
CA ASP A 229 -1.10 13.39 11.80
C ASP A 229 -1.63 11.95 11.62
N TYR A 230 -1.81 11.19 12.71
CA TYR A 230 -2.34 9.83 12.68
C TYR A 230 -3.51 9.65 13.65
N ALA A 231 -4.45 8.77 13.31
CA ALA A 231 -5.57 8.42 14.17
C ALA A 231 -5.98 6.96 13.99
N ILE A 232 -6.64 6.37 14.99
CA ILE A 232 -7.32 5.08 14.85
C ILE A 232 -8.78 5.29 15.20
N SER A 233 -9.69 4.82 14.33
CA SER A 233 -11.12 4.75 14.61
C SER A 233 -11.62 3.31 14.62
N GLY A 234 -12.43 2.97 15.63
CA GLY A 234 -13.32 1.80 15.56
C GLY A 234 -14.60 2.15 14.81
N TRP A 235 -15.21 1.15 14.18
CA TRP A 235 -16.52 1.28 13.52
C TRP A 235 -17.35 0.00 13.68
N THR A 236 -18.67 0.16 13.81
CA THR A 236 -19.65 -0.94 13.74
C THR A 236 -20.74 -0.61 12.73
N GLN A 237 -21.17 -1.64 11.99
CA GLN A 237 -22.21 -1.52 10.98
C GLN A 237 -22.88 -2.90 10.75
N ASN A 238 -24.21 -2.98 10.83
CA ASN A 238 -25.00 -4.20 10.59
C ASN A 238 -24.49 -5.48 11.30
N GLY A 239 -23.95 -5.35 12.52
CA GLY A 239 -23.42 -6.48 13.30
C GLY A 239 -22.04 -6.99 12.86
N ALA A 240 -21.37 -6.27 11.96
CA ALA A 240 -19.93 -6.33 11.74
C ALA A 240 -19.24 -5.11 12.36
N GLY A 241 -17.92 -5.14 12.45
CA GLY A 241 -17.09 -4.01 12.85
C GLY A 241 -15.65 -4.18 12.40
N GLY A 242 -14.82 -3.22 12.75
CA GLY A 242 -13.37 -3.23 12.51
C GLY A 242 -12.70 -1.97 13.05
N ARG A 243 -11.42 -1.81 12.73
CA ARG A 243 -10.69 -0.56 12.95
C ARG A 243 -10.15 0.00 11.64
N ALA A 244 -9.96 1.31 11.60
CA ALA A 244 -9.25 2.01 10.55
C ALA A 244 -8.12 2.85 11.18
N LEU A 245 -6.89 2.66 10.70
CA LEU A 245 -5.82 3.64 10.85
C LEU A 245 -6.04 4.73 9.79
N LEU A 246 -5.88 5.97 10.20
CA LEU A 246 -6.07 7.16 9.38
C LEU A 246 -4.80 8.01 9.41
N ARG A 247 -4.61 8.76 8.32
CA ARG A 247 -3.52 9.71 8.18
C ARG A 247 -4.06 11.08 7.76
N LYS A 248 -3.49 12.13 8.32
CA LYS A 248 -3.75 13.52 7.96
C LYS A 248 -2.78 13.94 6.86
N THR A 249 -3.31 14.58 5.83
CA THR A 249 -2.54 15.16 4.73
C THR A 249 -2.90 16.64 4.57
N ALA A 250 -2.29 17.33 3.61
CA ALA A 250 -2.69 18.68 3.23
C ALA A 250 -4.14 18.78 2.70
N ARG A 251 -4.78 17.65 2.35
CA ARG A 251 -6.19 17.58 1.92
C ARG A 251 -7.18 17.29 3.06
N GLY A 252 -6.70 16.89 4.24
CA GLY A 252 -7.53 16.46 5.38
C GLY A 252 -7.22 15.04 5.83
N TRP A 253 -8.15 14.42 6.56
CA TRP A 253 -8.03 13.03 7.00
C TRP A 253 -8.48 12.03 5.92
N GLY A 254 -7.69 10.98 5.70
CA GLY A 254 -8.02 9.82 4.87
C GLY A 254 -7.81 8.50 5.63
N ILE A 255 -8.48 7.43 5.19
CA ILE A 255 -8.24 6.07 5.70
C ILE A 255 -6.94 5.56 5.10
N HIS A 256 -5.99 5.19 5.96
CA HIS A 256 -4.71 4.62 5.54
C HIS A 256 -4.75 3.09 5.52
N LEU A 257 -5.45 2.44 6.44
CA LEU A 257 -5.53 0.97 6.54
C LEU A 257 -6.72 0.52 7.40
N CYS A 258 -7.63 -0.31 6.88
CA CYS A 258 -8.61 -1.04 7.71
C CYS A 258 -8.08 -2.42 8.11
N ALA A 259 -8.19 -2.76 9.40
CA ALA A 259 -7.75 -4.03 9.99
C ALA A 259 -8.42 -4.28 11.36
N GLY A 260 -8.27 -5.49 11.92
CA GLY A 260 -8.74 -5.86 13.26
C GLY A 260 -7.74 -5.54 14.38
N ASP A 261 -7.32 -6.57 15.12
CA ASP A 261 -6.44 -6.51 16.30
C ASP A 261 -5.07 -5.86 16.01
N GLY A 262 -4.57 -6.00 14.79
CA GLY A 262 -3.20 -5.62 14.40
C GLY A 262 -2.86 -4.15 14.65
N LEU A 263 -3.86 -3.26 14.67
CA LEU A 263 -3.70 -1.82 14.97
C LEU A 263 -3.54 -1.51 16.47
N LYS A 264 -3.64 -2.52 17.35
CA LYS A 264 -3.43 -2.41 18.80
C LYS A 264 -1.97 -2.66 19.21
N ASP A 265 -1.11 -2.98 18.25
CA ASP A 265 0.31 -3.27 18.46
C ASP A 265 1.19 -2.11 17.97
N VAL A 266 2.13 -1.69 18.82
CA VAL A 266 2.99 -0.53 18.56
C VAL A 266 3.99 -0.81 17.45
N ASP A 267 4.56 -2.01 17.41
CA ASP A 267 5.60 -2.38 16.45
C ASP A 267 4.97 -2.56 15.05
N ASN A 268 3.74 -3.08 14.98
CA ASN A 268 2.94 -3.08 13.76
C ASN A 268 2.73 -1.66 13.21
N LEU A 269 2.32 -0.70 14.04
CA LEU A 269 2.13 0.69 13.60
C LEU A 269 3.44 1.34 13.15
N ILE A 270 4.56 1.05 13.82
CA ILE A 270 5.89 1.53 13.41
C ILE A 270 6.28 0.93 12.05
N SER A 271 6.00 -0.36 11.82
CA SER A 271 6.32 -1.04 10.56
C SER A 271 5.65 -0.44 9.31
N ILE A 272 4.50 0.23 9.48
CA ILE A 272 3.77 0.96 8.42
C ILE A 272 4.05 2.47 8.39
N GLY A 273 5.10 2.93 9.09
CA GLY A 273 5.57 4.31 9.03
C GLY A 273 4.82 5.29 9.94
N VAL A 274 4.04 4.81 10.92
CA VAL A 274 3.59 5.66 12.03
C VAL A 274 4.82 5.94 12.93
N PRO A 275 5.15 7.21 13.23
CA PRO A 275 6.23 7.55 14.15
C PRO A 275 6.07 6.85 15.51
N GLU A 276 7.17 6.40 16.11
CA GLU A 276 7.17 5.58 17.32
C GLU A 276 6.46 6.24 18.53
N ASP A 277 6.55 7.55 18.66
CA ASP A 277 5.82 8.35 19.66
C ASP A 277 4.31 8.40 19.36
N ALA A 278 3.93 8.61 18.10
CA ALA A 278 2.55 8.58 17.66
C ALA A 278 1.93 7.17 17.84
N ALA A 279 2.64 6.12 17.44
CA ALA A 279 2.23 4.72 17.59
C ALA A 279 1.96 4.35 19.06
N ARG A 280 2.89 4.68 19.98
CA ARG A 280 2.69 4.45 21.42
C ARG A 280 1.53 5.25 21.99
N ALA A 281 1.36 6.51 21.58
CA ALA A 281 0.25 7.34 22.03
C ALA A 281 -1.12 6.80 21.54
N LEU A 282 -1.21 6.37 20.28
CA LEU A 282 -2.43 5.81 19.69
C LEU A 282 -2.83 4.51 20.39
N VAL A 283 -1.92 3.55 20.55
CA VAL A 283 -2.22 2.27 21.22
C VAL A 283 -2.63 2.48 22.68
N ALA A 284 -1.92 3.36 23.40
CA ALA A 284 -2.26 3.66 24.79
C ALA A 284 -3.65 4.33 24.93
N ALA A 285 -3.96 5.31 24.07
CA ALA A 285 -5.26 5.95 24.05
C ALA A 285 -6.38 4.97 23.64
N LEU A 286 -6.14 4.14 22.61
CA LEU A 286 -7.10 3.16 22.13
C LEU A 286 -7.47 2.16 23.22
N ALA A 287 -6.48 1.64 23.97
CA ALA A 287 -6.72 0.74 25.08
C ALA A 287 -7.55 1.37 26.22
N VAL A 288 -7.36 2.67 26.48
CA VAL A 288 -8.16 3.43 27.47
C VAL A 288 -9.60 3.62 27.02
N GLU A 289 -9.84 3.93 25.73
CA GLU A 289 -11.19 4.12 25.21
C GLU A 289 -11.94 2.79 25.01
N GLU A 290 -11.29 1.75 24.47
CA GLU A 290 -11.89 0.41 24.33
C GLU A 290 -12.22 -0.22 25.69
N GLY A 291 -11.43 0.06 26.74
CA GLY A 291 -11.71 -0.36 28.11
C GLY A 291 -13.02 0.18 28.70
N LYS A 292 -13.69 1.13 28.03
CA LYS A 292 -15.02 1.66 28.39
C LYS A 292 -16.16 0.98 27.65
N LEU A 293 -15.86 0.16 26.64
CA LEU A 293 -16.85 -0.46 25.74
C LEU A 293 -17.24 -1.86 26.22
N SER A 294 -18.31 -2.40 25.62
CA SER A 294 -18.71 -3.77 25.93
C SER A 294 -17.72 -4.77 25.30
N PRO A 295 -17.44 -5.93 25.92
CA PRO A 295 -16.59 -6.96 25.31
C PRO A 295 -17.13 -7.46 23.96
N ALA A 296 -18.46 -7.44 23.75
CA ALA A 296 -19.07 -7.78 22.47
C ALA A 296 -18.74 -6.74 21.38
N THR A 297 -18.70 -5.45 21.74
CA THR A 297 -18.30 -4.37 20.84
C THR A 297 -16.83 -4.47 20.45
N VAL A 298 -15.94 -4.70 21.43
CA VAL A 298 -14.50 -4.88 21.16
C VAL A 298 -14.25 -6.11 20.28
N ALA A 299 -14.95 -7.22 20.54
CA ALA A 299 -14.88 -8.42 19.70
C ALA A 299 -15.35 -8.18 18.25
N LEU A 300 -16.26 -7.23 17.99
CA LEU A 300 -16.63 -6.85 16.63
C LEU A 300 -15.52 -6.07 15.92
N TYR A 301 -14.75 -5.24 16.63
CA TYR A 301 -13.57 -4.57 16.05
C TYR A 301 -12.41 -5.54 15.78
N ASP A 302 -12.26 -6.55 16.64
CA ASP A 302 -11.24 -7.60 16.51
C ASP A 302 -11.60 -8.59 15.37
N ALA A 303 -12.88 -8.90 15.18
CA ALA A 303 -13.37 -9.86 14.17
C ALA A 303 -13.29 -9.42 12.68
N PHE A 304 -12.61 -8.32 12.35
CA PHE A 304 -12.45 -7.87 10.96
C PHE A 304 -11.35 -8.65 10.23
N ASP A 305 -11.72 -9.81 9.69
CA ASP A 305 -10.84 -10.69 8.93
C ASP A 305 -10.74 -10.24 7.45
N GLY A 306 -10.04 -9.13 7.23
CA GLY A 306 -9.78 -8.57 5.91
C GLY A 306 -8.98 -7.26 5.96
N THR A 307 -8.21 -6.98 4.91
CA THR A 307 -7.54 -5.69 4.73
C THR A 307 -8.22 -4.93 3.59
N VAL A 308 -9.08 -3.97 3.93
CA VAL A 308 -9.72 -3.09 2.94
C VAL A 308 -8.98 -1.76 2.93
N MET A 309 -8.19 -1.54 1.88
CA MET A 309 -7.62 -0.23 1.56
C MET A 309 -8.65 0.53 0.73
N VAL A 310 -9.22 1.61 1.26
CA VAL A 310 -10.08 2.52 0.50
C VAL A 310 -9.22 3.67 -0.01
N ASP A 311 -9.27 3.93 -1.32
CA ASP A 311 -8.33 4.80 -2.02
C ASP A 311 -8.52 6.31 -1.69
N GLU A 312 -7.43 7.08 -1.76
CA GLU A 312 -7.38 8.52 -1.48
C GLU A 312 -7.86 9.39 -2.66
N ASP A 313 -8.12 8.81 -3.84
CA ASP A 313 -8.52 9.51 -5.06
C ASP A 313 -10.03 9.34 -5.43
N LEU A 314 -10.86 8.82 -4.52
CA LEU A 314 -12.33 8.75 -4.67
C LEU A 314 -13.09 9.98 -4.11
N ILE A 315 -12.36 11.03 -3.68
CA ILE A 315 -12.90 12.18 -2.95
C ILE A 315 -12.17 13.51 -3.22
#